data_AF-A0A285V9J3-F1
#
_entry.id   AF-A0A285V9J3-F1
#
_cell.length_a   1.000
_cell.length_b   1.000
_cell.length_c   1.000
_cell.angle_alpha   90.00
_cell.angle_beta   90.00
_cell.angle_gamma   90.00
#
_symmetry.space_group_name_H-M   'P 1'
#
loop_
_entity.id
_entity.type
_entity.pdbx_description
1 polymer ?
#
loop_
_entity_poly.entity_id
_entity_poly.type
_entity_poly.pdbx_seq_one_letter_code
_entity_poly.pdbx_strand_id
1 'polypeptide(L)'
;MWYRLLTPKWVLLHLLVAALFVATWFLGFWQLTKAEDGGGAVNWSYALQWPLYGVMGLWFYVRMAREELHRNPDDDVPGNAVVLYQRPRIDATGDPELAAYNAYLAELNEKALGQRADHGR
;
A
#
# COMPACT_ATOMS: atom_id res chain seq x y z
N MET A 1 22.84 -4.03 15.27
CA MET A 1 21.41 -4.37 15.13
C MET A 1 20.50 -3.47 15.97
N TRP A 2 20.64 -3.43 17.31
CA TRP A 2 19.75 -2.64 18.20
C TRP A 2 19.71 -1.12 17.96
N TYR A 3 20.80 -0.51 17.48
CA TYR A 3 20.87 0.93 17.21
C TYR A 3 19.88 1.42 16.13
N ARG A 4 19.37 0.53 15.25
CA ARG A 4 18.34 0.90 14.24
C ARG A 4 17.04 1.37 14.91
N LEU A 5 16.68 0.76 16.05
CA LEU A 5 15.49 1.09 16.83
C LEU A 5 15.68 2.32 17.73
N LEU A 6 16.88 2.92 17.75
CA LEU A 6 17.22 4.13 18.50
C LEU A 6 17.31 5.38 17.59
N THR A 7 17.00 5.24 16.30
CA THR A 7 16.87 6.40 15.41
C THR A 7 15.73 7.31 15.88
N PRO A 8 15.78 8.64 15.62
CA PRO A 8 14.77 9.58 16.10
C PRO A 8 13.34 9.19 15.73
N LYS A 9 13.16 8.67 14.51
CA LYS A 9 11.89 8.12 14.04
C LYS A 9 11.36 7.00 14.94
N TRP A 10 12.22 6.03 15.26
CA TRP A 10 11.83 4.90 16.11
C TRP A 10 11.58 5.32 17.55
N VAL A 11 12.38 6.25 18.10
CA VAL A 11 12.14 6.83 19.43
C VAL A 11 10.76 7.49 19.50
N LEU A 12 10.39 8.29 18.50
CA LEU A 12 9.06 8.89 18.42
C LEU A 12 7.96 7.83 18.34
N LEU A 13 8.17 6.75 17.59
CA LEU A 13 7.22 5.63 17.52
C LEU A 13 7.06 4.91 18.86
N HIS A 14 8.16 4.65 19.59
CA HIS A 14 8.10 4.05 20.93
C HIS A 14 7.29 4.92 21.88
N LEU A 15 7.55 6.23 21.88
CA LEU A 15 6.83 7.18 22.73
C LEU A 15 5.35 7.25 22.36
N LEU A 16 5.03 7.29 21.06
CA LEU A 16 3.65 7.30 20.57
C LEU A 16 2.91 6.04 21.01
N VAL A 17 3.49 4.86 20.80
CA VAL A 17 2.87 3.58 21.16
C VAL A 17 2.72 3.46 22.67
N ALA A 18 3.74 3.85 23.45
CA ALA A 18 3.66 3.86 24.91
C ALA A 18 2.55 4.80 25.41
N ALA A 19 2.45 6.01 24.85
CA ALA A 19 1.40 6.96 25.19
C ALA A 19 0.00 6.41 24.85
N LEU A 20 -0.18 5.84 23.66
CA LEU A 20 -1.44 5.21 23.25
C LEU A 20 -1.81 4.02 24.14
N PHE A 21 -0.84 3.18 24.49
CA PHE A 21 -1.05 2.02 25.36
C PHE A 21 -1.50 2.43 26.78
N VAL A 22 -0.86 3.46 27.34
CA VAL A 22 -1.27 4.02 28.64
C VAL A 22 -2.67 4.65 28.53
N ALA A 23 -2.94 5.37 27.43
CA ALA A 23 -4.23 5.98 27.20
C ALA A 23 -5.35 4.94 27.10
N THR A 24 -5.15 3.81 26.40
CA THR A 24 -6.18 2.76 26.31
C THR A 24 -6.44 2.10 27.66
N TRP A 25 -5.42 1.91 28.49
CA TRP A 25 -5.60 1.42 29.86
C TRP A 25 -6.37 2.41 30.73
N PHE A 26 -6.03 3.69 30.64
CA PHE A 26 -6.72 4.76 31.35
C PHE A 26 -8.19 4.85 30.94
N LEU A 27 -8.49 4.81 29.63
CA LEU A 27 -9.86 4.78 29.12
C LEU A 27 -10.63 3.55 29.59
N GLY A 28 -9.99 2.38 29.59
CA GLY A 28 -10.59 1.14 30.11
C GLY A 28 -10.95 1.24 31.59
N PHE A 29 -10.03 1.72 32.42
CA PHE A 29 -10.27 1.95 33.84
C PHE A 29 -11.36 2.99 34.09
N TRP A 30 -11.34 4.11 33.35
CA TRP A 30 -12.38 5.13 33.46
C TRP A 30 -13.76 4.56 33.09
N GLN A 31 -13.87 3.76 32.03
CA GLN A 31 -15.13 3.10 31.67
C GLN A 31 -15.57 2.07 32.72
N LEU A 32 -14.63 1.40 33.39
CA LEU A 32 -14.94 0.49 34.49
C LEU A 32 -15.60 1.24 35.65
N THR A 33 -15.00 2.37 36.07
CA THR A 33 -15.60 3.20 37.14
C THR A 33 -17.00 3.70 36.77
N LYS A 34 -17.24 4.02 35.49
CA LYS A 34 -18.57 4.42 35.00
C LYS A 34 -19.55 3.26 34.88
N ALA A 35 -19.08 2.03 34.67
CA ALA A 35 -19.93 0.85 34.69
C ALA A 35 -20.40 0.53 36.12
N GLU A 36 -19.53 0.70 37.11
CA GLU A 36 -19.84 0.49 38.53
C GLU A 36 -20.82 1.53 39.08
N ASP A 37 -20.73 2.79 38.65
CA ASP A 37 -21.62 3.91 39.04
C ASP A 37 -23.04 3.85 38.41
N GLY A 38 -23.45 2.70 37.87
CA GLY A 38 -24.77 2.49 37.26
C GLY A 38 -24.79 2.40 35.72
N GLY A 39 -23.62 2.22 35.09
CA GLY A 39 -23.50 2.00 33.66
C GLY A 39 -23.84 0.55 33.26
N GLY A 40 -24.71 0.39 32.25
CA GLY A 40 -25.12 -0.93 31.75
C GLY A 40 -24.00 -1.73 31.08
N ALA A 41 -24.35 -2.92 30.56
CA ALA A 41 -23.41 -3.87 29.95
C ALA A 41 -22.52 -3.32 28.81
N VAL A 42 -22.93 -2.21 28.18
CA VAL A 42 -22.16 -1.50 27.15
C VAL A 42 -20.90 -0.85 27.73
N ASN A 43 -20.94 -0.30 28.94
CA ASN A 43 -19.75 0.32 29.54
C ASN A 43 -18.71 -0.76 29.92
N TRP A 44 -19.19 -1.93 30.35
CA TRP A 44 -18.35 -3.11 30.61
C TRP A 44 -17.62 -3.61 29.37
N SER A 45 -18.29 -3.65 28.21
CA SER A 45 -17.64 -4.09 26.97
C SER A 45 -16.53 -3.11 26.58
N TYR A 46 -16.75 -1.80 26.69
CA TYR A 46 -15.71 -0.80 26.43
C TYR A 46 -14.55 -0.90 27.44
N ALA A 47 -14.84 -1.10 28.72
CA ALA A 47 -13.82 -1.25 29.76
C ALA A 47 -12.83 -2.38 29.47
N LEU A 48 -13.30 -3.49 28.87
CA LEU A 48 -12.47 -4.62 28.45
C LEU A 48 -11.88 -4.46 27.04
N GLN A 49 -12.64 -3.84 26.13
CA GLN A 49 -12.25 -3.63 24.74
C GLN A 49 -11.03 -2.71 24.64
N TRP A 50 -10.97 -1.62 25.42
CA TRP A 50 -9.86 -0.68 25.37
C TRP A 50 -8.50 -1.32 25.72
N PRO A 51 -8.33 -2.05 26.84
CA PRO A 51 -7.10 -2.80 27.12
C PRO A 51 -6.77 -3.83 26.04
N LEU A 52 -7.77 -4.55 25.50
CA LEU A 52 -7.54 -5.53 24.43
C LEU A 52 -6.93 -4.88 23.18
N TYR A 53 -7.45 -3.71 22.78
CA TYR A 53 -6.88 -2.94 21.68
C TYR A 53 -5.48 -2.42 21.98
N GLY A 54 -5.21 -2.02 23.22
CA GLY A 54 -3.86 -1.67 23.69
C GLY A 54 -2.87 -2.82 23.52
N VAL A 55 -3.21 -4.01 24.02
CA VAL A 55 -2.37 -5.21 23.89
C VAL A 55 -2.16 -5.60 22.43
N MET A 56 -3.24 -5.60 21.65
CA MET A 56 -3.17 -5.95 20.24
C MET A 56 -2.27 -4.97 19.47
N GLY A 57 -2.44 -3.67 19.68
CA GLY A 57 -1.59 -2.63 19.08
C GLY A 57 -0.12 -2.77 19.49
N LEU A 58 0.15 -3.03 20.77
CA LEU A 58 1.50 -3.28 21.27
C LEU A 58 2.12 -4.53 20.62
N TRP A 59 1.35 -5.61 20.45
CA TRP A 59 1.82 -6.82 19.78
C TRP A 59 2.17 -6.57 18.32
N PHE A 60 1.30 -5.87 17.56
CA PHE A 60 1.60 -5.49 16.18
C PHE A 60 2.85 -4.62 16.11
N TYR A 61 3.02 -3.67 17.04
CA TYR A 61 4.20 -2.84 17.11
C TYR A 61 5.48 -3.64 17.38
N VAL A 62 5.47 -4.53 18.37
CA VAL A 62 6.60 -5.41 18.69
C VAL A 62 6.94 -6.30 17.50
N ARG A 63 5.93 -6.84 16.81
CA ARG A 63 6.12 -7.62 15.59
C ARG A 63 6.77 -6.78 14.49
N MET A 64 6.30 -5.55 14.26
CA MET A 64 6.89 -4.63 13.29
C MET A 64 8.35 -4.28 13.64
N ALA A 65 8.64 -4.01 14.91
CA ALA A 65 10.00 -3.74 15.38
C ALA A 65 10.94 -4.95 15.20
N ARG A 66 10.41 -6.16 15.42
CA ARG A 66 11.14 -7.41 15.16
C ARG A 66 11.42 -7.62 13.68
N GLU A 67 10.46 -7.33 12.82
CA GLU A 67 10.64 -7.43 11.38
C GLU A 67 11.75 -6.48 10.90
N GLU A 68 11.74 -5.23 11.36
CA GLU A 68 12.78 -4.26 11.03
C GLU A 68 14.17 -4.68 11.51
N LEU A 69 14.24 -5.38 12.65
CA LEU A 69 15.52 -5.88 13.18
C LEU A 69 16.09 -7.03 12.35
N HIS A 70 15.22 -7.86 11.76
CA HIS A 70 15.60 -8.98 10.90
C HIS A 70 15.76 -8.59 9.42
N ARG A 71 15.27 -7.41 8.99
CA ARG A 71 15.44 -6.90 7.62
C ARG A 71 16.93 -6.77 7.28
N ASN A 72 17.35 -7.44 6.21
CA ASN A 72 18.72 -7.36 5.73
C ASN A 72 18.98 -5.98 5.12
N PRO A 73 20.16 -5.36 5.36
CA PRO A 73 20.52 -4.08 4.75
C PRO A 73 20.54 -4.13 3.21
N ASP A 74 20.79 -5.31 2.64
CA ASP A 74 20.87 -5.52 1.19
C ASP A 74 19.49 -5.48 0.49
N ASP A 75 18.39 -5.60 1.25
CA ASP A 75 17.01 -5.48 0.72
C ASP A 75 16.62 -4.02 0.44
N ASP A 76 17.33 -3.04 1.02
CA ASP A 76 17.09 -1.61 0.79
C ASP A 76 17.78 -1.10 -0.49
N VAL A 77 18.59 -1.93 -1.15
CA VAL A 77 19.08 -1.61 -2.49
C VAL A 77 17.88 -1.70 -3.42
N PRO A 78 17.41 -0.59 -4.02
CA PRO A 78 16.32 -0.67 -4.98
C PRO A 78 16.78 -1.58 -6.10
N GLY A 79 16.23 -2.79 -6.13
CA GLY A 79 16.44 -3.71 -7.24
C GLY A 79 16.11 -2.93 -8.49
N ASN A 80 17.12 -2.70 -9.33
CA ASN A 80 16.99 -2.09 -10.65
C ASN A 80 16.15 -2.94 -11.62
N ALA A 81 15.37 -3.89 -11.10
CA ALA A 81 14.22 -4.49 -11.73
C ALA A 81 13.11 -3.44 -11.82
N VAL A 82 13.32 -2.44 -12.66
CA VAL A 82 12.19 -1.77 -13.30
C VAL A 82 11.46 -2.88 -14.06
N VAL A 83 10.40 -3.42 -13.46
CA VAL A 83 9.45 -4.28 -14.16
C VAL A 83 8.68 -3.34 -15.08
N LEU A 84 9.32 -2.92 -16.17
CA LEU A 84 8.62 -2.32 -17.28
C LEU A 84 7.61 -3.36 -17.73
N TYR A 85 6.33 -2.99 -17.78
CA TYR A 85 5.32 -3.81 -18.43
C TYR A 85 5.81 -4.15 -19.83
N GLN A 86 6.29 -5.38 -20.02
CA GLN A 86 6.71 -5.86 -21.32
C GLN A 86 5.43 -6.24 -22.04
N ARG A 87 4.96 -5.35 -22.93
CA ARG A 87 3.78 -5.62 -23.76
C ARG A 87 3.93 -7.01 -24.39
N PRO A 88 2.95 -7.92 -24.23
CA PRO A 88 2.98 -9.21 -24.90
C PRO A 88 3.18 -8.98 -26.40
N ARG A 89 4.28 -9.52 -26.94
CA ARG A 89 4.58 -9.40 -28.37
C ARG A 89 3.78 -10.50 -29.06
N ILE A 90 2.63 -10.14 -29.62
CA ILE A 90 1.82 -11.04 -30.44
C ILE A 90 2.56 -11.24 -31.77
N ASP A 91 2.99 -12.46 -32.06
CA ASP A 91 3.61 -12.80 -33.34
C ASP A 91 2.50 -12.97 -34.40
N ALA A 92 2.13 -11.86 -35.03
CA ALA A 92 1.17 -11.84 -36.12
C ALA A 92 1.86 -11.94 -37.50
N THR A 93 3.11 -12.41 -37.53
CA THR A 93 3.89 -12.53 -38.77
C THR A 93 3.26 -13.62 -39.65
N GLY A 94 2.69 -13.23 -40.78
CA GLY A 94 2.04 -14.15 -41.73
C GLY A 94 0.52 -14.27 -41.59
N ASP A 95 -0.12 -13.45 -40.75
CA ASP A 95 -1.58 -13.38 -40.69
C ASP A 95 -2.15 -12.75 -41.99
N PRO A 96 -2.95 -13.50 -42.79
CA PRO A 96 -3.54 -12.99 -44.01
C PRO A 96 -4.53 -11.84 -43.76
N GLU A 97 -5.21 -11.83 -42.61
CA GLU A 97 -6.18 -10.78 -42.27
C GLU A 97 -5.46 -9.44 -42.01
N LEU A 98 -4.36 -9.50 -41.26
CA LEU A 98 -3.54 -8.32 -40.98
C LEU A 98 -2.87 -7.76 -42.26
N ALA A 99 -2.44 -8.64 -43.17
CA ALA A 99 -1.87 -8.23 -44.45
C ALA A 99 -2.92 -7.52 -45.33
N ALA A 100 -4.14 -8.06 -45.41
CA ALA A 100 -5.24 -7.44 -46.14
C ALA A 100 -5.63 -6.09 -45.54
N TYR A 101 -5.66 -5.99 -44.21
CA TYR A 101 -5.94 -4.74 -43.51
C TYR A 101 -4.87 -3.67 -43.78
N ASN A 102 -3.59 -4.02 -43.72
CA ASN A 102 -2.50 -3.09 -44.02
C ASN A 102 -2.53 -2.61 -45.48
N ALA A 103 -2.88 -3.48 -46.43
CA ALA A 103 -3.06 -3.10 -47.83
C ALA A 103 -4.23 -2.10 -48.01
N TYR A 104 -5.34 -2.33 -47.32
CA TYR A 104 -6.48 -1.42 -47.32
C TYR A 104 -6.13 -0.04 -46.71
N LEU A 105 -5.39 -0.03 -45.60
CA LEU A 105 -4.90 1.22 -45.00
C LEU A 105 -3.96 1.98 -45.94
N ALA A 106 -3.12 1.28 -46.71
CA ALA A 106 -2.24 1.90 -47.70
C ALA A 106 -3.06 2.59 -48.81
N GLU A 107 -4.08 1.92 -49.34
CA GLU A 107 -4.98 2.49 -50.35
C GLU A 107 -5.71 3.73 -49.83
N LEU A 108 -6.22 3.70 -48.59
CA LEU A 108 -6.84 4.87 -47.97
C LEU A 108 -5.86 6.03 -47.79
N ASN A 109 -4.62 5.74 -47.39
CA ASN A 109 -3.59 6.75 -47.23
C ASN A 109 -3.23 7.41 -48.57
N GLU A 110 -3.09 6.63 -49.64
CA GLU A 110 -2.85 7.14 -50.99
C GLU A 110 -4.00 8.05 -51.46
N LYS A 111 -5.26 7.65 -51.23
CA LYS A 111 -6.43 8.48 -51.52
C LYS A 111 -6.43 9.78 -50.71
N ALA A 112 -6.14 9.71 -49.41
CA ALA A 112 -6.09 10.89 -48.55
C ALA A 112 -4.95 11.86 -48.94
N LEU A 113 -3.78 11.33 -49.30
CA LEU A 113 -2.66 12.12 -49.81
C LEU A 113 -2.97 12.75 -51.18
N GLY A 114 -3.63 12.01 -52.07
CA GLY A 114 -4.10 12.51 -53.36
C GLY A 114 -5.14 13.63 -53.21
N GLN A 115 -6.11 13.46 -52.31
CA GLN A 115 -7.11 14.49 -52.00
C GLN A 115 -6.48 15.75 -51.38
N ARG A 116 -5.49 15.60 -50.49
CA ARG A 116 -4.73 16.74 -49.95
C ARG A 116 -3.94 17.49 -51.02
N ALA A 117 -3.39 16.79 -52.00
CA ALA A 117 -2.64 17.42 -53.11
C ALA A 117 -3.57 18.19 -54.07
N ASP A 118 -4.80 17.73 -54.26
CA ASP A 118 -5.82 18.37 -55.09
C ASP A 118 -6.44 19.62 -54.42
N HIS A 119 -6.70 19.57 -53.12
CA HIS A 119 -7.21 20.72 -52.34
C HIS A 119 -6.19 21.84 -52.07
N GLY A 120 -4.91 21.64 -52.41
CA GLY A 120 -3.83 22.62 -52.20
C GLY A 120 -3.47 23.45 -53.43
N ARG A 121 -4.24 23.37 -54.52
CA ARG A 121 -4.08 24.17 -55.75
C ARG A 121 -5.17 25.22 -55.91
#